data_AF-A0A958SER7-F1
#
_entry.id   AF-A0A958SER7-F1
#
_cell.length_a   1.000
_cell.length_b   1.000
_cell.length_c   1.000
_cell.angle_alpha   90.00
_cell.angle_beta   90.00
_cell.angle_gamma   90.00
#
_symmetry.space_group_name_H-M   'P 1'
#
loop_
_entity.id
_entity.type
_entity.pdbx_description
1 polymer ?
#
loop_
_entity_poly.entity_id
_entity_poly.type
_entity_poly.pdbx_seq_one_letter_code
_entity_poly.pdbx_strand_id
1 'polypeptide(L)'
;MKKIIEAFVRQSLFGNLLTVFVVLVGIAALFLIRREVFPNVTYDIITITTVFPGASPQEVEQLITNPIEQDLKEIDGVKRLESHSVESQSVIVLRLDPDQTTEEKAKSDVRDIVDRFKAQLPEGAEEPLVSALESKQQPIIEVSVAGDMPELELREQAKRIQDELEDIPGVARVNPVGLQDLEIRVETDLTKLRRYQLSLEN
;
A
#
# COMPACT_ATOMS: atom_id res chain seq x y z
N MET A 1 3.51 52.33 -7.54
CA MET A 1 4.32 52.20 -6.31
C MET A 1 4.38 53.49 -5.47
N LYS A 2 4.84 54.64 -6.00
CA LYS A 2 4.95 55.90 -5.23
C LYS A 2 3.64 56.36 -4.54
N LYS A 3 2.49 56.23 -5.22
CA LYS A 3 1.16 56.57 -4.66
C LYS A 3 0.72 55.69 -3.48
N ILE A 4 1.13 54.42 -3.44
CA ILE A 4 0.78 53.48 -2.37
C ILE A 4 1.57 53.85 -1.11
N ILE A 5 2.86 54.14 -1.27
CA ILE A 5 3.73 54.57 -0.17
C ILE A 5 3.25 55.91 0.39
N GLU A 6 2.89 56.87 -0.47
CA GLU A 6 2.38 58.17 -0.04
C GLU A 6 1.06 58.07 0.75
N ALA A 7 0.17 57.14 0.37
CA ALA A 7 -1.07 56.86 1.10
C ALA A 7 -0.82 56.28 2.51
N PHE A 8 0.12 55.34 2.64
CA PHE A 8 0.52 54.76 3.93
C PHE A 8 1.20 55.78 4.86
N VAL A 9 1.99 56.69 4.30
CA VAL A 9 2.67 57.75 5.06
C VAL A 9 1.69 58.84 5.51
N ARG A 10 0.70 59.21 4.68
CA ARG A 10 -0.33 60.21 5.05
C ARG A 10 -1.36 59.66 6.04
N GLN A 11 -1.67 58.37 6.01
CA GLN A 11 -2.63 57.70 6.89
C GLN A 11 -1.94 56.66 7.78
N SER A 12 -1.01 57.13 8.63
CA SER A 12 -0.21 56.27 9.52
C SER A 12 -1.05 55.38 10.45
N LEU A 13 -2.24 55.84 10.86
CA LEU A 13 -3.19 55.03 11.65
C LEU A 13 -3.68 53.80 10.88
N PHE A 14 -4.03 53.95 9.60
CA PHE A 14 -4.48 52.86 8.75
C PHE A 14 -3.34 51.85 8.52
N GLY A 15 -2.13 52.33 8.27
CA GLY A 15 -0.95 51.48 8.14
C GLY A 15 -0.68 50.65 9.39
N ASN A 16 -0.69 51.28 10.57
CA ASN A 16 -0.46 50.59 11.84
C ASN A 16 -1.55 49.56 12.15
N LEU A 17 -2.84 49.89 11.92
CA LEU A 17 -3.95 48.96 12.12
C LEU A 17 -3.84 47.76 11.18
N LEU A 18 -3.48 47.99 9.91
CA LEU A 18 -3.26 46.91 8.95
C LEU A 18 -2.09 46.01 9.39
N THR A 19 -0.99 46.58 9.86
CA THR A 19 0.14 45.81 10.40
C THR A 19 -0.27 44.96 11.59
N VAL A 20 -0.98 45.53 12.57
CA VAL A 20 -1.47 44.79 13.74
C VAL A 20 -2.42 43.68 13.31
N PHE A 21 -3.32 43.95 12.36
CA PHE A 21 -4.23 42.95 11.82
C PHE A 21 -3.48 41.78 11.16
N VAL A 22 -2.48 42.07 10.31
CA VAL A 22 -1.66 41.03 9.68
C VAL A 22 -0.88 40.22 10.72
N VAL A 23 -0.36 40.85 11.77
CA VAL A 23 0.33 40.15 12.87
C VAL A 23 -0.63 39.23 13.62
N LEU A 24 -1.84 39.69 13.94
CA LEU A 24 -2.84 38.87 14.63
C LEU A 24 -3.30 37.68 13.78
N VAL A 25 -3.53 37.89 12.48
CA VAL A 25 -3.85 36.81 11.54
C VAL A 25 -2.68 35.84 11.42
N GLY A 26 -1.45 36.34 11.38
CA GLY A 26 -0.24 35.52 11.35
C GLY A 26 -0.08 34.66 12.59
N ILE A 27 -0.30 35.23 13.79
CA ILE A 27 -0.26 34.49 15.06
C ILE A 27 -1.36 33.42 15.09
N ALA A 28 -2.59 33.76 14.69
CA ALA A 28 -3.67 32.78 14.59
C ALA A 28 -3.29 31.64 13.62
N ALA A 29 -2.75 31.96 12.45
CA ALA A 29 -2.30 30.96 11.48
C ALA A 29 -1.26 29.99 12.06
N LEU A 30 -0.32 30.47 12.89
CA LEU A 30 0.67 29.60 13.54
C LEU A 30 0.04 28.52 14.44
N PHE A 31 -1.12 28.80 15.05
CA PHE A 31 -1.84 27.82 15.86
C PHE A 31 -2.79 26.94 15.06
N LEU A 32 -3.22 27.38 13.87
CA LEU A 32 -4.13 26.62 12.99
C LEU A 32 -3.39 25.71 12.01
N ILE A 33 -2.17 26.04 11.61
CA ILE A 33 -1.39 25.24 10.66
C ILE A 33 -1.07 23.89 11.29
N ARG A 34 -1.56 22.81 10.67
CA ARG A 34 -1.16 21.45 11.00
C ARG A 34 0.27 21.24 10.53
N ARG A 35 1.14 20.85 11.46
CA ARG A 35 2.52 20.48 11.16
C ARG A 35 2.58 18.97 10.98
N GLU A 36 2.89 18.53 9.77
CA GLU A 36 3.14 17.12 9.47
C GLU A 36 4.65 16.86 9.51
N VAL A 37 5.06 15.88 10.32
CA VAL A 37 6.48 15.46 10.41
C VAL A 37 6.88 14.68 9.15
N PHE A 38 5.93 13.88 8.63
CA PHE A 38 6.05 13.15 7.39
C PHE A 38 5.00 13.70 6.43
N PRO A 39 5.38 14.55 5.45
CA PRO A 39 4.42 15.05 4.48
C PRO A 39 3.89 13.87 3.66
N ASN A 40 2.58 13.87 3.40
CA ASN A 40 1.98 12.88 2.52
C ASN A 40 2.44 13.11 1.07
N VAL A 41 3.43 12.34 0.64
CA VAL A 41 3.88 12.27 -0.75
C VAL A 41 3.35 10.97 -1.38
N THR A 42 2.77 11.09 -2.56
CA THR A 42 2.54 9.98 -3.48
C THR A 42 3.83 9.75 -4.25
N TYR A 43 4.24 8.49 -4.38
CA TYR A 43 5.49 8.17 -5.11
C TYR A 43 5.25 7.90 -6.60
N ASP A 44 4.01 8.06 -7.06
CA ASP A 44 3.57 7.80 -8.44
C ASP A 44 4.01 6.39 -8.92
N ILE A 45 4.03 5.44 -7.98
CA ILE A 45 4.45 4.05 -8.21
C ILE A 45 3.27 3.12 -7.90
N ILE A 46 2.95 2.28 -8.88
CA ILE A 46 1.97 1.20 -8.75
C ILE A 46 2.74 -0.12 -8.79
N THR A 47 2.42 -1.02 -7.86
CA THR A 47 2.99 -2.36 -7.77
C THR A 47 1.89 -3.39 -7.94
N ILE A 48 2.11 -4.32 -8.86
CA ILE A 48 1.23 -5.46 -9.13
C ILE A 48 2.00 -6.69 -8.68
N THR A 49 1.41 -7.47 -7.78
CA THR A 49 2.01 -8.72 -7.28
C THR A 49 1.09 -9.88 -7.60
N THR A 50 1.63 -10.91 -8.22
CA THR A 50 0.89 -12.14 -8.52
C THR A 50 1.66 -13.33 -7.94
N VAL A 51 0.96 -14.19 -7.22
CA VAL A 51 1.54 -15.40 -6.63
C VAL A 51 1.14 -16.60 -7.50
N PHE A 52 2.10 -17.45 -7.84
CA PHE A 52 1.88 -18.69 -8.58
C PHE A 52 2.65 -19.84 -7.94
N PRO A 53 2.10 -20.46 -6.89
CA PRO A 53 2.81 -21.42 -6.06
C PRO A 53 3.38 -22.61 -6.86
N GLY A 54 4.65 -22.91 -6.66
CA GLY A 54 5.31 -24.07 -7.25
C GLY A 54 5.79 -23.89 -8.69
N ALA A 55 5.61 -22.71 -9.29
CA ALA A 55 6.11 -22.39 -10.62
C ALA A 55 7.58 -21.92 -10.59
N SER A 56 8.36 -22.33 -11.60
CA SER A 56 9.72 -21.85 -11.80
C SER A 56 9.75 -20.38 -12.25
N PRO A 57 10.85 -19.64 -12.03
CA PRO A 57 10.95 -18.23 -12.46
C PRO A 57 10.65 -18.03 -13.95
N GLN A 58 11.06 -18.98 -14.81
CA GLN A 58 10.81 -18.93 -16.25
C GLN A 58 9.33 -19.13 -16.60
N GLU A 59 8.63 -20.02 -15.89
CA GLU A 59 7.19 -20.22 -16.07
C GLU A 59 6.40 -19.00 -15.60
N VAL A 60 6.77 -18.43 -14.45
CA VAL A 60 6.17 -17.18 -13.95
C VAL A 60 6.35 -16.05 -14.95
N GLU A 61 7.55 -15.91 -15.52
CA GLU A 61 7.83 -14.89 -16.53
C GLU A 61 6.94 -15.06 -17.77
N GLN A 62 6.87 -16.28 -18.31
CA GLN A 62 6.15 -16.53 -19.56
C GLN A 62 4.63 -16.51 -19.41
N LEU A 63 4.11 -17.05 -18.31
CA LEU A 63 2.68 -17.26 -18.12
C LEU A 63 1.98 -16.11 -17.38
N ILE A 64 2.72 -15.30 -16.61
CA ILE A 64 2.14 -14.23 -15.80
C ILE A 64 2.76 -12.88 -16.15
N THR A 65 4.09 -12.74 -16.02
CA THR A 65 4.73 -11.43 -16.15
C THR A 65 4.61 -10.86 -17.56
N ASN A 66 4.94 -11.65 -18.60
CA ASN A 66 4.94 -11.19 -19.98
C ASN A 66 3.55 -10.77 -20.50
N PRO A 67 2.47 -11.57 -20.30
CA PRO A 67 1.13 -11.17 -20.70
C PRO A 67 0.67 -9.88 -20.02
N ILE A 68 0.85 -9.78 -18.68
CA ILE A 68 0.45 -8.60 -17.93
C ILE A 68 1.27 -7.38 -18.38
N GLU A 69 2.58 -7.52 -18.52
CA GLU A 69 3.45 -6.42 -18.99
C GLU A 69 3.03 -5.92 -20.38
N GLN A 70 2.64 -6.81 -21.28
CA GLN A 70 2.25 -6.43 -22.63
C GLN A 70 0.99 -5.56 -22.63
N ASP A 71 -0.02 -5.92 -21.83
CA ASP A 71 -1.25 -5.15 -21.72
C ASP A 71 -1.03 -3.81 -20.99
N LEU A 72 -0.14 -3.77 -20.00
CA LEU A 72 0.19 -2.56 -19.25
C LEU A 72 0.91 -1.48 -20.07
N LYS A 73 1.55 -1.86 -21.18
CA LYS A 73 2.21 -0.90 -22.10
C LYS A 73 1.21 0.01 -22.82
N GLU A 74 -0.07 -0.36 -22.85
CA GLU A 74 -1.14 0.46 -23.45
C GLU A 74 -1.63 1.58 -22.53
N ILE A 75 -1.19 1.61 -21.27
CA ILE A 75 -1.60 2.63 -20.30
C ILE A 75 -0.87 3.95 -20.58
N ASP A 76 -1.65 5.01 -20.77
CA ASP A 76 -1.14 6.37 -20.91
C ASP A 76 -0.47 6.86 -19.61
N GLY A 77 0.68 7.52 -19.74
CA GLY A 77 1.39 8.14 -18.61
C GLY A 77 2.29 7.19 -17.83
N VAL A 78 2.59 5.98 -18.34
CA VAL A 78 3.64 5.13 -17.79
C VAL A 78 5.01 5.64 -18.23
N LYS A 79 5.83 6.10 -17.27
CA LYS A 79 7.19 6.59 -17.51
C LYS A 79 8.20 5.46 -17.59
N ARG A 80 8.03 4.44 -16.73
CA ARG A 80 8.93 3.28 -16.65
C ARG A 80 8.18 2.09 -16.11
N LEU A 81 8.42 0.93 -16.70
CA LEU A 81 7.92 -0.37 -16.25
C LEU A 81 9.13 -1.26 -15.95
N GLU A 82 9.15 -1.84 -14.76
CA GLU A 82 10.15 -2.83 -14.34
C GLU A 82 9.42 -4.07 -13.84
N SER A 83 9.86 -5.25 -14.26
CA SER A 83 9.25 -6.52 -13.89
C SER A 83 10.30 -7.47 -13.34
N HIS A 84 9.92 -8.22 -12.30
CA HIS A 84 10.76 -9.19 -11.63
C HIS A 84 9.97 -10.48 -11.46
N SER A 85 10.45 -11.54 -12.08
CA SER A 85 9.90 -12.90 -11.94
C SER A 85 10.86 -13.70 -11.08
N VAL A 86 10.39 -14.15 -9.92
CA VAL A 86 11.11 -15.04 -9.01
C VAL A 86 10.31 -16.32 -8.81
N GLU A 87 10.88 -17.30 -8.12
CA GLU A 87 10.18 -18.54 -7.84
C GLU A 87 8.84 -18.26 -7.15
N SER A 88 7.77 -18.86 -7.68
CA SER A 88 6.40 -18.69 -7.21
C SER A 88 5.80 -17.27 -7.21
N GLN A 89 6.48 -16.24 -7.73
CA GLN A 89 5.99 -14.86 -7.62
C GLN A 89 6.43 -13.96 -8.78
N SER A 90 5.48 -13.16 -9.29
CA SER A 90 5.71 -12.06 -10.22
C SER A 90 5.47 -10.71 -9.53
N VAL A 91 6.41 -9.78 -9.70
CA VAL A 91 6.29 -8.40 -9.21
C VAL A 91 6.52 -7.44 -10.37
N ILE A 92 5.52 -6.62 -10.69
CA ILE A 92 5.59 -5.58 -11.72
C ILE A 92 5.46 -4.22 -11.06
N VAL A 93 6.41 -3.33 -11.34
CA VAL A 93 6.51 -1.98 -10.80
C VAL A 93 6.36 -0.98 -11.95
N LEU A 94 5.31 -0.18 -11.89
CA LEU A 94 5.04 0.91 -12.81
C LEU A 94 5.35 2.23 -12.14
N ARG A 95 6.18 3.05 -12.76
CA ARG A 95 6.41 4.45 -12.38
C ARG A 95 5.67 5.34 -13.37
N LEU A 96 4.79 6.17 -12.86
CA LEU A 96 3.95 7.08 -13.65
C LEU A 96 4.66 8.42 -13.87
N ASP A 97 4.19 9.14 -14.88
CA ASP A 97 4.55 10.52 -15.14
C ASP A 97 3.44 11.45 -14.62
N PRO A 98 3.67 12.21 -13.53
CA PRO A 98 2.63 13.03 -12.90
C PRO A 98 2.13 14.17 -13.79
N ASP A 99 2.90 14.55 -14.81
CA ASP A 99 2.49 15.56 -15.79
C ASP A 99 1.47 15.02 -16.82
N GLN A 100 1.36 13.69 -16.96
CA GLN A 100 0.53 13.04 -17.99
C GLN A 100 -0.70 12.32 -17.43
N THR A 101 -0.63 11.75 -16.23
CA THR A 101 -1.75 11.00 -15.63
C THR A 101 -1.79 11.16 -14.12
N THR A 102 -2.97 11.05 -13.53
CA THR A 102 -3.14 11.01 -12.08
C THR A 102 -3.00 9.57 -11.58
N GLU A 103 -2.48 9.40 -10.37
CA GLU A 103 -2.36 8.08 -9.73
C GLU A 103 -3.70 7.34 -9.69
N GLU A 104 -4.79 8.03 -9.36
CA GLU A 104 -6.13 7.44 -9.30
C GLU A 104 -6.59 6.87 -10.64
N LYS A 105 -6.36 7.62 -11.73
CA LYS A 105 -6.73 7.19 -13.08
C LYS A 105 -5.87 5.98 -13.49
N ALA A 106 -4.56 6.10 -13.36
CA ALA A 106 -3.64 5.00 -13.67
C ALA A 106 -3.93 3.74 -12.86
N LYS A 107 -4.28 3.87 -11.57
CA LYS A 107 -4.68 2.73 -10.73
C LYS A 107 -5.97 2.09 -11.19
N SER A 108 -6.94 2.87 -11.69
CA SER A 108 -8.15 2.33 -12.31
C SER A 108 -7.82 1.58 -13.59
N ASP A 109 -7.05 2.19 -14.48
CA ASP A 109 -6.67 1.61 -15.78
C ASP A 109 -5.88 0.30 -15.59
N VAL A 110 -4.93 0.27 -14.64
CA VAL A 110 -4.19 -0.94 -14.26
C VAL A 110 -5.12 -2.03 -13.75
N ARG A 111 -6.06 -1.70 -12.85
CA ARG A 111 -7.03 -2.69 -12.34
C ARG A 111 -7.88 -3.26 -13.46
N ASP A 112 -8.38 -2.42 -14.36
CA ASP A 112 -9.21 -2.87 -15.47
C ASP A 112 -8.45 -3.83 -16.41
N ILE A 113 -7.16 -3.59 -16.65
CA ILE A 113 -6.29 -4.50 -17.41
C ILE A 113 -6.08 -5.82 -16.67
N VAL A 114 -5.69 -5.74 -15.40
CA VAL A 114 -5.42 -6.91 -14.55
C VAL A 114 -6.67 -7.77 -14.39
N ASP A 115 -7.83 -7.16 -14.21
CA ASP A 115 -9.11 -7.86 -14.07
C ASP A 115 -9.51 -8.60 -15.37
N ARG A 116 -9.18 -8.06 -16.55
CA ARG A 116 -9.33 -8.79 -17.83
C ARG A 116 -8.42 -10.00 -17.92
N PHE A 117 -7.21 -9.91 -17.35
CA PHE A 117 -6.25 -11.00 -17.35
C PHE A 117 -6.62 -12.13 -16.38
N LYS A 118 -7.46 -11.88 -15.36
CA LYS A 118 -7.88 -12.92 -14.39
C LYS A 118 -8.43 -14.18 -15.05
N ALA A 119 -9.16 -14.05 -16.15
CA ALA A 119 -9.72 -15.19 -16.89
C ALA A 119 -8.67 -16.02 -17.65
N GLN A 120 -7.45 -15.50 -17.81
CA GLN A 120 -6.35 -16.12 -18.55
C GLN A 120 -5.24 -16.66 -17.61
N LEU A 121 -5.43 -16.52 -16.29
CA LEU A 121 -4.46 -17.01 -15.31
C LEU A 121 -4.32 -18.53 -15.40
N PRO A 122 -3.08 -19.06 -15.28
CA PRO A 122 -2.85 -20.49 -15.14
C PRO A 122 -3.60 -21.08 -13.94
N GLU A 123 -3.95 -22.36 -14.03
CA GLU A 123 -4.54 -23.09 -12.92
C GLU A 123 -3.57 -23.11 -11.73
N GLY A 124 -4.05 -22.68 -10.55
CA GLY A 124 -3.24 -22.55 -9.34
C GLY A 124 -2.56 -21.20 -9.13
N ALA A 125 -2.65 -20.24 -10.08
CA ALA A 125 -2.22 -18.87 -9.84
C ALA A 125 -3.27 -18.09 -9.02
N GLU A 126 -2.81 -17.27 -8.09
CA GLU A 126 -3.65 -16.37 -7.30
C GLU A 126 -3.99 -15.09 -8.07
N GLU A 127 -5.06 -14.40 -7.65
CA GLU A 127 -5.44 -13.13 -8.27
C GLU A 127 -4.37 -12.05 -8.06
N PRO A 128 -3.99 -11.28 -9.10
CA PRO A 128 -2.98 -10.24 -8.96
C PRO A 128 -3.48 -9.11 -8.06
N LEU A 129 -2.64 -8.69 -7.13
CA LEU A 129 -2.94 -7.63 -6.18
C LEU A 129 -2.31 -6.32 -6.64
N VAL A 130 -3.15 -5.32 -6.92
CA VAL A 130 -2.74 -3.98 -7.35
C VAL A 130 -2.66 -3.06 -6.15
N SER A 131 -1.48 -2.54 -5.87
CA SER A 131 -1.20 -1.62 -4.76
C SER A 131 -0.47 -0.38 -5.28
N ALA A 132 -0.60 0.73 -4.57
CA ALA A 132 0.16 1.95 -4.85
C ALA A 132 1.07 2.26 -3.66
N LEU A 133 2.27 2.74 -3.95
CA LEU A 133 3.23 3.10 -2.92
C LEU A 133 2.90 4.49 -2.37
N GLU A 134 2.32 4.51 -1.18
CA GLU A 134 1.92 5.73 -0.47
C GLU A 134 2.76 5.91 0.80
N SER A 135 3.19 7.13 1.09
CA SER A 135 3.92 7.47 2.34
C SER A 135 3.10 7.21 3.61
N LYS A 136 1.76 7.13 3.51
CA LYS A 136 0.85 6.81 4.62
C LYS A 136 1.03 5.40 5.20
N GLN A 137 1.71 4.50 4.50
CA GLN A 137 1.86 3.11 4.93
C GLN A 137 2.98 2.90 5.96
N GLN A 138 3.78 3.93 6.26
CA GLN A 138 4.80 3.82 7.32
C GLN A 138 4.14 3.76 8.71
N PRO A 139 4.50 2.78 9.55
CA PRO A 139 3.97 2.68 10.90
C PRO A 139 4.46 3.87 11.75
N ILE A 140 3.53 4.51 12.45
CA ILE A 140 3.83 5.62 13.38
C ILE A 140 4.20 5.07 14.76
N ILE A 141 3.58 3.95 15.14
CA ILE A 141 3.80 3.25 16.41
C ILE A 141 3.97 1.77 16.09
N GLU A 142 4.98 1.15 16.71
CA GLU A 142 5.17 -0.29 16.70
C GLU A 142 4.95 -0.82 18.11
N VAL A 143 4.13 -1.86 18.24
CA VAL A 143 3.79 -2.48 19.53
C VAL A 143 4.18 -3.94 19.47
N SER A 144 5.01 -4.37 20.41
CA SER A 144 5.40 -5.77 20.56
C SER A 144 4.63 -6.38 21.74
N VAL A 145 3.97 -7.52 21.49
CA VAL A 145 3.24 -8.27 22.52
C VAL A 145 4.09 -9.47 22.94
N ALA A 146 4.34 -9.61 24.25
CA ALA A 146 5.11 -10.71 24.82
C ALA A 146 4.50 -11.17 26.14
N GLY A 147 4.58 -12.48 26.43
CA GLY A 147 4.07 -13.06 27.67
C GLY A 147 4.51 -14.51 27.84
N ASP A 148 4.59 -14.97 29.09
CA ASP A 148 4.88 -16.37 29.45
C ASP A 148 3.57 -17.18 29.44
N MET A 149 3.06 -17.45 28.24
CA MET A 149 1.81 -18.20 28.03
C MET A 149 1.89 -18.97 26.70
N PRO A 150 1.03 -19.98 26.48
CA PRO A 150 0.97 -20.70 25.22
C PRO A 150 0.76 -19.75 24.03
N GLU A 151 1.39 -20.04 22.90
CA GLU A 151 1.34 -19.21 21.68
C GLU A 151 -0.09 -18.91 21.23
N LEU A 152 -0.99 -19.90 21.33
CA LEU A 152 -2.39 -19.73 20.95
C LEU A 152 -3.10 -18.68 21.83
N GLU A 153 -2.85 -18.70 23.15
CA GLU A 153 -3.42 -17.72 24.07
C GLU A 153 -2.81 -16.34 23.84
N LEU A 154 -1.49 -16.25 23.65
CA LEU A 154 -0.80 -15.00 23.35
C LEU A 154 -1.35 -14.36 22.06
N ARG A 155 -1.60 -15.18 21.04
CA ARG A 155 -2.21 -14.78 19.77
C ARG A 155 -3.62 -14.25 19.96
N GLU A 156 -4.46 -14.91 20.75
CA GLU A 156 -5.81 -14.41 21.06
C GLU A 156 -5.77 -13.05 21.75
N GLN A 157 -4.84 -12.86 22.70
CA GLN A 157 -4.66 -11.55 23.34
C GLN A 157 -4.13 -10.50 22.36
N ALA A 158 -3.18 -10.85 21.50
CA ALA A 158 -2.67 -9.95 20.47
C ALA A 158 -3.77 -9.49 19.49
N LYS A 159 -4.70 -10.38 19.12
CA LYS A 159 -5.88 -10.02 18.32
C LYS A 159 -6.81 -9.04 19.05
N ARG A 160 -7.08 -9.25 20.33
CA ARG A 160 -7.87 -8.28 21.11
C ARG A 160 -7.21 -6.91 21.18
N ILE A 161 -5.89 -6.88 21.40
CA ILE A 161 -5.12 -5.63 21.40
C ILE A 161 -5.19 -4.97 20.02
N GLN A 162 -5.10 -5.74 18.94
CA GLN A 162 -5.29 -5.21 17.58
C GLN A 162 -6.66 -4.55 17.43
N ASP A 163 -7.74 -5.27 17.78
CA ASP A 163 -9.12 -4.77 17.66
C ASP A 163 -9.31 -3.48 18.49
N GLU A 164 -8.81 -3.45 19.74
CA GLU A 164 -8.87 -2.28 20.60
C GLU A 164 -8.10 -1.07 20.04
N LEU A 165 -6.97 -1.30 19.37
CA LEU A 165 -6.20 -0.24 18.73
C LEU A 165 -6.89 0.29 17.46
N GLU A 166 -7.53 -0.58 16.68
CA GLU A 166 -8.29 -0.20 15.49
C GLU A 166 -9.52 0.68 15.84
N ASP A 167 -10.11 0.48 17.01
CA ASP A 167 -11.26 1.27 17.51
C ASP A 167 -10.89 2.70 17.94
N ILE A 168 -9.60 3.04 18.08
CA ILE A 168 -9.17 4.36 18.54
C ILE A 168 -9.41 5.42 17.45
N PRO A 169 -10.15 6.52 17.73
CA PRO A 169 -10.39 7.58 16.75
C PRO A 169 -9.09 8.17 16.19
N GLY A 170 -8.92 8.06 14.87
CA GLY A 170 -7.74 8.54 14.15
C GLY A 170 -6.74 7.44 13.77
N VAL A 171 -6.94 6.20 14.23
CA VAL A 171 -6.21 5.04 13.71
C VAL A 171 -6.84 4.62 12.39
N ALA A 172 -6.02 4.59 11.33
CA ALA A 172 -6.48 4.20 9.99
C ALA A 172 -6.35 2.70 9.73
N ARG A 173 -5.32 2.05 10.30
CA ARG A 173 -5.02 0.63 10.13
C ARG A 173 -4.04 0.16 11.20
N VAL A 174 -4.21 -1.07 11.66
CA VAL A 174 -3.20 -1.83 12.40
C VAL A 174 -2.73 -2.99 11.52
N ASN A 175 -1.41 -3.14 11.36
CA ASN A 175 -0.83 -4.22 10.56
C ASN A 175 -0.19 -5.25 11.50
N PRO A 176 -0.81 -6.43 11.72
CA PRO A 176 -0.23 -7.45 12.58
C PRO A 176 0.97 -8.13 11.88
N VAL A 177 2.05 -8.32 12.63
CA VAL A 177 3.26 -9.03 12.17
C VAL A 177 3.45 -10.28 13.02
N GLY A 178 3.72 -11.43 12.39
CA GLY A 178 3.87 -12.72 13.09
C GLY A 178 2.56 -13.39 13.51
N LEU A 179 1.41 -12.82 13.15
CA LEU A 179 0.08 -13.32 13.48
C LEU A 179 -0.51 -14.18 12.35
N GLN A 180 0.24 -15.15 11.81
CA GLN A 180 -0.18 -16.01 10.68
C GLN A 180 -1.47 -16.80 10.96
N ASP A 181 -2.24 -17.12 9.92
CA ASP A 181 -3.49 -17.86 10.10
C ASP A 181 -3.27 -19.29 10.61
N LEU A 182 -4.27 -19.79 11.34
CA LEU A 182 -4.22 -21.14 11.88
C LEU A 182 -4.48 -22.12 10.74
N GLU A 183 -3.47 -22.92 10.42
CA GLU A 183 -3.58 -23.97 9.43
C GLU A 183 -3.59 -25.34 10.10
N ILE A 184 -4.51 -26.21 9.67
CA ILE A 184 -4.50 -27.61 10.07
C ILE A 184 -3.64 -28.37 9.07
N ARG A 185 -2.41 -28.66 9.48
CA ARG A 185 -1.52 -29.50 8.69
C ARG A 185 -1.85 -30.98 8.93
N VAL A 186 -2.28 -31.66 7.87
CA VAL A 186 -2.48 -33.11 7.88
C VAL A 186 -1.20 -33.78 7.38
N GLU A 187 -0.45 -34.40 8.29
CA GLU A 187 0.73 -35.19 7.93
C GLU A 187 0.37 -36.66 7.76
N THR A 188 0.54 -37.16 6.53
CA THR A 188 0.23 -38.55 6.20
C THR A 188 1.47 -39.44 6.18
N ASP A 189 1.39 -40.59 6.84
CA ASP A 189 2.41 -41.64 6.77
C ASP A 189 2.22 -42.50 5.52
N LEU A 190 3.09 -42.29 4.53
CA LEU A 190 3.09 -43.02 3.25
C LEU A 190 3.22 -44.55 3.44
N THR A 191 3.90 -45.02 4.48
CA THR A 191 4.09 -46.46 4.73
C THR A 191 2.78 -47.09 5.19
N LYS A 192 2.03 -46.41 6.07
CA LYS A 192 0.71 -46.87 6.52
C LYS A 192 -0.31 -46.80 5.38
N LEU A 193 -0.33 -45.73 4.59
CA LEU A 193 -1.21 -45.60 3.44
C LEU A 193 -1.05 -46.77 2.46
N ARG A 194 0.19 -47.13 2.10
CA ARG A 194 0.49 -48.28 1.23
C ARG A 194 0.02 -49.60 1.83
N ARG A 195 0.20 -49.80 3.14
CA ARG A 195 -0.25 -51.02 3.84
C ARG A 195 -1.76 -51.16 3.83
N TYR A 196 -2.49 -50.05 3.95
CA TYR A 196 -3.95 -50.02 3.90
C TYR A 196 -4.50 -49.86 2.47
N GLN A 197 -3.65 -49.84 1.43
CA GLN A 197 -4.02 -49.64 0.03
C GLN A 197 -4.82 -48.33 -0.21
N LEU A 198 -4.50 -47.28 0.54
CA LEU A 198 -5.11 -45.95 0.42
C LEU A 198 -4.21 -45.02 -0.42
N SER A 199 -4.82 -44.18 -1.26
CA SER A 199 -4.15 -43.13 -2.03
C SER A 199 -4.32 -41.76 -1.37
N LEU A 200 -3.44 -40.80 -1.68
CA LEU A 200 -3.54 -39.42 -1.21
C LEU A 200 -4.67 -38.62 -1.87
N GLU A 201 -5.10 -39.01 -3.07
CA GLU A 201 -6.07 -38.27 -3.88
C GLU A 201 -7.53 -38.72 -3.69
N ASN A 202 -7.81 -39.72 -2.83
CA ASN A 202 -9.17 -40.26 -2.63
C ASN A 202 -9.57 -40.31 -1.15
#